data_AF-A0A7J4QIT1-F1
#
_entry.id   AF-A0A7J4QIT1-F1
#
_cell.length_a   1.000
_cell.length_b   1.000
_cell.length_c   1.000
_cell.angle_alpha   90.00
_cell.angle_beta   90.00
_cell.angle_gamma   90.00
#
_symmetry.space_group_name_H-M   'P 1'
#
loop_
_entity.id
_entity.type
_entity.pdbx_description
1 polymer ?
#
loop_
_entity_poly.entity_id
_entity_poly.type
_entity_poly.pdbx_seq_one_letter_code
_entity_poly.pdbx_strand_id
1 'polypeptide(L)' 'MVERNAEAAERGVQPYAELLGTRMANSAFHGTRLDVDHVAQTVDGFVGQMERTWGLDRHSM' A
#
# COMPACT_ATOMS: atom_id res chain seq x y z
N MET A 1 -15.12 0.18 -7.34
CA MET A 1 -14.48 -0.95 -8.04
C MET A 1 -13.01 -0.60 -8.22
N VAL A 2 -12.12 -1.58 -8.15
CA VAL A 2 -10.73 -1.42 -8.58
C VAL A 2 -10.63 -1.91 -10.01
N GLU A 3 -10.06 -1.11 -10.90
CA GLU A 3 -9.89 -1.43 -12.32
C GLU A 3 -8.55 -0.91 -12.83
N ARG A 4 -8.11 -1.37 -14.02
CA ARG A 4 -6.89 -0.85 -14.64
C ARG A 4 -7.15 0.57 -15.16
N ASN A 5 -6.15 1.44 -15.03
CA ASN A 5 -6.24 2.83 -15.52
C ASN A 5 -6.61 2.90 -17.02
N ALA A 6 -6.04 2.00 -17.84
CA ALA A 6 -6.35 1.92 -19.27
C ALA A 6 -7.85 1.65 -19.55
N GLU A 7 -8.47 0.76 -18.77
CA GLU A 7 -9.90 0.42 -18.95
C GLU A 7 -10.82 1.55 -18.48
N ALA A 8 -10.42 2.28 -17.43
CA ALA A 8 -11.13 3.48 -17.00
C ALA A 8 -11.04 4.57 -18.09
N ALA A 9 -9.86 4.75 -18.68
CA ALA A 9 -9.62 5.71 -19.75
C ALA A 9 -10.42 5.39 -21.03
N GLU A 10 -10.48 4.12 -21.45
CA GLU A 10 -11.29 3.67 -22.60
C GLU A 10 -12.78 4.00 -22.44
N ARG A 11 -13.28 4.04 -21.20
CA ARG A 11 -14.68 4.36 -20.88
C ARG A 11 -14.90 5.83 -20.55
N GLY A 12 -13.86 6.67 -20.58
CA GLY A 12 -13.94 8.10 -20.20
C GLY A 12 -14.26 8.33 -18.73
N VAL A 13 -13.91 7.38 -17.84
CA VAL A 13 -14.13 7.49 -16.40
C VAL A 13 -12.84 7.95 -15.72
N GLN A 14 -12.93 9.01 -14.90
CA GLN A 14 -11.82 9.49 -14.09
C GLN A 14 -11.77 8.75 -12.74
N PRO A 15 -10.69 8.01 -12.42
CA PRO A 15 -10.52 7.40 -11.11
C PRO A 15 -10.30 8.47 -10.02
N TYR A 16 -10.83 8.24 -8.82
CA TYR A 16 -10.63 9.13 -7.66
C TYR A 16 -9.23 9.05 -7.06
N ALA A 17 -8.61 7.87 -7.12
CA ALA A 17 -7.29 7.60 -6.57
C ALA A 17 -6.62 6.46 -7.33
N GLU A 18 -5.29 6.41 -7.25
CA GLU A 18 -4.47 5.35 -7.81
C GLU A 18 -3.88 4.47 -6.70
N LEU A 19 -3.90 3.16 -6.89
CA LEU A 19 -3.26 2.21 -5.98
C LEU A 19 -1.80 2.02 -6.37
N LEU A 20 -0.90 2.65 -5.63
CA LEU A 20 0.54 2.63 -5.90
C LEU A 20 1.25 1.32 -5.49
N GLY A 21 0.60 0.52 -4.64
CA GLY A 21 1.13 -0.76 -4.19
C GLY A 21 0.27 -1.44 -3.14
N THR A 22 0.59 -2.71 -2.85
CA THR A 22 -0.05 -3.49 -1.79
C THR A 22 0.97 -4.42 -1.14
N ARG A 23 0.77 -4.71 0.15
CA ARG A 23 1.58 -5.69 0.89
C ARG A 23 0.67 -6.57 1.72
N MET A 24 0.88 -7.88 1.61
CA MET A 24 0.23 -8.90 2.43
C MET A 24 1.29 -9.56 3.31
N ALA A 25 1.05 -9.60 4.62
CA ALA A 25 1.95 -10.22 5.60
C ALA A 25 1.15 -10.86 6.73
N ASN A 26 1.66 -11.96 7.28
CA ASN A 26 1.06 -12.62 8.42
C ASN A 26 1.83 -12.23 9.68
N SER A 27 1.14 -11.58 10.63
CA SER A 27 1.72 -11.08 11.88
C SER A 27 1.23 -11.85 13.10
N ALA A 28 0.68 -13.05 12.96
CA ALA A 28 0.24 -13.87 14.09
C ALA A 28 1.42 -14.67 14.68
N PHE A 29 1.85 -14.34 15.90
CA PHE A 29 2.84 -15.12 16.66
C PHE A 29 2.17 -16.22 17.51
N HIS A 30 0.87 -16.08 17.80
CA HIS A 30 0.04 -17.11 18.44
C HIS A 30 -1.39 -17.01 17.90
N GLY A 31 -2.15 -18.12 17.92
CA GLY A 31 -3.46 -18.22 17.25
C GLY A 31 -4.54 -17.19 17.66
N THR A 32 -4.32 -16.42 18.74
CA THR A 32 -5.23 -15.36 19.22
C THR A 32 -4.55 -14.00 19.43
N ARG A 33 -3.23 -13.87 19.18
CA ARG A 33 -2.49 -12.65 19.49
C ARG A 33 -1.67 -12.16 18.29
N LEU A 34 -1.94 -10.92 17.91
CA LEU A 34 -1.20 -10.19 16.89
C LEU A 34 0.16 -9.76 17.46
N ASP A 35 1.21 -9.95 16.67
CA ASP A 35 2.52 -9.39 16.91
C ASP A 35 2.55 -7.94 16.38
N VAL A 36 2.41 -6.99 17.30
CA VAL A 36 2.35 -5.56 16.98
C VAL A 36 3.67 -5.04 16.43
N ASP A 37 4.80 -5.55 16.94
CA ASP A 37 6.13 -5.13 16.49
C ASP A 37 6.37 -5.58 15.05
N HIS A 38 5.94 -6.80 14.71
CA HIS A 38 5.99 -7.30 13.33
C HIS A 38 5.09 -6.50 12.38
N VAL A 39 3.90 -6.07 12.82
CA VAL A 39 3.01 -5.20 12.03
C VAL A 39 3.69 -3.87 11.76
N ALA A 40 4.23 -3.22 12.80
CA ALA A 40 4.88 -1.92 12.67
C ALA A 40 6.05 -1.98 11.69
N GLN A 41 6.90 -3.00 11.81
CA GLN A 41 8.01 -3.24 10.88
C GLN A 41 7.53 -3.49 9.44
N THR A 42 6.46 -4.26 9.27
CA THR A 42 5.88 -4.54 7.96
C THR A 42 5.34 -3.28 7.28
N VAL A 43 4.64 -2.44 8.03
CA VAL A 43 4.08 -1.17 7.52
C VAL A 43 5.22 -0.22 7.16
N ASP A 44 6.19 0.00 8.06
CA ASP A 44 7.28 0.94 7.80
C ASP A 44 8.13 0.52 6.60
N GLY A 45 8.44 -0.78 6.48
CA GLY A 45 9.15 -1.32 5.34
C GLY A 45 8.38 -1.13 4.02
N PHE A 46 7.05 -1.27 4.04
CA PHE A 46 6.21 -1.02 2.87
C PHE A 46 6.19 0.46 2.49
N VAL A 47 5.99 1.36 3.44
CA VAL A 47 5.99 2.81 3.16
C VAL A 47 7.35 3.23 2.61
N GLY A 48 8.45 2.79 3.23
CA GLY A 48 9.79 3.08 2.72
C GLY A 48 10.06 2.52 1.33
N GLN A 49 9.47 1.37 0.98
CA GLN A 49 9.52 0.85 -0.39
C GLN A 49 8.77 1.78 -1.36
N MET A 50 7.55 2.19 -1.01
CA MET A 50 6.74 3.09 -1.85
C MET A 50 7.43 4.45 -2.04
N GLU A 51 8.03 5.01 -1.01
CA GLU A 51 8.83 6.24 -1.10
C GLU A 51 9.95 6.13 -2.13
N ARG A 52 10.73 5.05 -2.08
CA ARG A 52 11.82 4.82 -3.05
C ARG A 52 11.32 4.54 -4.47
N THR A 53 10.25 3.77 -4.61
CA THR A 53 9.70 3.39 -5.92
C THR A 53 9.07 4.58 -6.64
N TRP A 54 8.37 5.44 -5.89
CA TRP A 54 7.57 6.53 -6.45
C TRP A 54 8.17 7.93 -6.21
N GLY A 55 9.33 8.01 -5.55
CA GLY A 55 9.96 9.29 -5.24
C GLY A 55 9.15 10.15 -4.27
N LEU A 56 8.41 9.52 -3.35
CA LEU A 56 7.60 10.20 -2.33
C LEU A 56 8.44 10.42 -1.07
N ASP A 57 8.11 11.47 -0.32
CA ASP A 57 8.66 11.72 1.00
C ASP A 57 7.51 12.04 1.97
N ARG A 58 7.27 11.15 2.94
CA ARG A 58 6.19 11.31 3.93
C ARG A 58 6.42 12.47 4.91
N HIS A 59 7.64 12.99 4.99
CA HIS A 59 8.02 14.09 5.87
C HIS A 59 8.04 15.45 5.17
N SER A 60 7.94 15.44 3.84
CA SER A 60 7.73 16.65 3.05
C SER A 60 6.25 17.05 3.12
N MET A 61 5.96 18.10 3.91
CA MET A 61 4.74 18.90 3.81
C MET A 61 4.99 20.15 2.98
#